data_AF-A0ABD1D8Y8-F1
#
_entry.id   AF-A0ABD1D8Y8-F1
#
_cell.length_a   1.000
_cell.length_b   1.000
_cell.length_c   1.000
_cell.angle_alpha   90.00
_cell.angle_beta   90.00
_cell.angle_gamma   90.00
#
_symmetry.space_group_name_H-M   'P 1'
#
loop_
_entity.id
_entity.type
_entity.pdbx_description
1 polymer ?
#
loop_
_entity_poly.entity_id
_entity_poly.type
_entity_poly.pdbx_seq_one_letter_code
_entity_poly.pdbx_strand_id
1 'polypeptide(L)'
;MDPAQSSMLSDGIEAPWWKLWAKRRNVVMLMAFFCMQVVYLTRLSLNVTVDAMKADLGQSWDNEQLESSFFYGMLVTQIPGGFLGSKFGCTNVITVGIAGTSVLTIFTPLAAYGGAGWIIAVRVLQGMFQGVVFPCLLDLWARWAPPSERTNRVMVTFVGIIVGTLKAMFIGELLVESVSWESVFYIFGGAGCLWCVAWIKMIRKSPDDDRSITDGEKEFIMQTLGNVEGQSGDVKHPWKGIFTSTAVLACAIAGFCQNWGLVNTLNMFPTFLKDTLLYELSPTGFLTTLPYVSAIKGLTIAGPLADRLQVKGLQTATQVRRNFTCASFIAQLIFMLAGALVLNPTAAIILMTIAVALGSFAWAGYVVNLLDMSPKSAGVMMGVVGTFGTVADIVSPVVTGSLTANKTVEEWNVVFFVTAGLYLLGCAVYWFLASGELQPWVVEKRARDRQNDQSAIKYSV
;
A
#
# COMPACT_ATOMS: atom_id res chain seq x y z
N MET A 1 -8.48 22.41 -5.50
CA MET A 1 -9.93 22.58 -5.70
C MET A 1 -10.66 21.58 -4.82
N ASP A 2 -11.89 21.86 -4.37
CA ASP A 2 -12.72 20.88 -3.65
C ASP A 2 -13.15 19.75 -4.62
N PRO A 3 -13.25 18.47 -4.19
CA PRO A 3 -13.83 17.38 -4.98
C PRO A 3 -15.13 17.71 -5.73
N ALA A 4 -16.08 18.43 -5.11
CA ALA A 4 -17.34 18.78 -5.75
C ALA A 4 -17.13 19.73 -6.95
N GLN A 5 -16.32 20.77 -6.75
CA GLN A 5 -15.94 21.71 -7.81
C GLN A 5 -15.12 21.02 -8.92
N SER A 6 -14.22 20.11 -8.55
CA SER A 6 -13.41 19.34 -9.50
C SER A 6 -14.27 18.43 -10.38
N SER A 7 -15.44 17.99 -9.92
CA SER A 7 -16.33 17.10 -10.68
C SER A 7 -17.15 17.84 -11.75
N MET A 8 -17.30 19.16 -11.60
CA MET A 8 -18.03 20.01 -12.55
C MET A 8 -17.20 20.36 -13.79
N LEU A 9 -15.88 20.19 -13.72
CA LEU A 9 -14.99 20.40 -14.86
C LEU A 9 -15.04 19.16 -15.77
N SER A 10 -15.12 19.40 -17.08
CA SER A 10 -15.03 18.33 -18.08
C SER A 10 -13.59 18.12 -18.49
N ASP A 11 -13.19 16.86 -18.69
CA ASP A 11 -11.90 16.52 -19.30
C ASP A 11 -11.96 16.51 -20.84
N GLY A 12 -13.11 16.84 -21.43
CA GLY A 12 -13.30 16.91 -22.87
C GLY A 12 -13.21 15.56 -23.59
N ILE A 13 -13.15 14.43 -22.86
CA ILE A 13 -13.01 13.09 -23.42
C ILE A 13 -14.33 12.32 -23.30
N GLU A 14 -15.06 12.24 -24.41
CA GLU A 14 -16.18 11.32 -24.57
C GLU A 14 -15.67 9.96 -25.07
N ALA A 15 -15.41 9.05 -24.14
CA ALA A 15 -15.02 7.69 -24.45
C ALA A 15 -15.94 6.69 -23.72
N PRO A 16 -16.34 5.57 -24.38
CA PRO A 16 -17.03 4.49 -23.71
C PRO A 16 -16.23 3.95 -22.53
N TRP A 17 -16.92 3.45 -21.49
CA TRP A 17 -16.30 2.98 -20.24
C TRP A 17 -15.22 1.89 -20.45
N TRP A 18 -15.29 1.12 -21.54
CA TRP A 18 -14.33 0.07 -21.88
C TRP A 18 -13.05 0.59 -22.55
N LYS A 19 -13.05 1.80 -23.13
CA LYS A 19 -11.85 2.43 -23.72
C LYS A 19 -11.00 3.07 -22.64
N LEU A 20 -10.47 2.26 -21.73
CA LEU A 20 -9.66 2.74 -20.60
C LEU A 20 -8.46 3.56 -21.07
N TRP A 21 -7.84 3.20 -22.20
CA TRP A 21 -6.71 3.90 -22.80
C TRP A 21 -7.02 5.30 -23.36
N ALA A 22 -8.30 5.69 -23.49
CA ALA A 22 -8.67 7.01 -23.98
C ALA A 22 -8.31 8.12 -22.99
N LYS A 23 -8.28 7.83 -21.68
CA LYS A 23 -7.85 8.77 -20.64
C LYS A 23 -6.47 8.38 -20.16
N ARG A 24 -5.50 9.28 -20.25
CA ARG A 24 -4.11 9.01 -19.91
C ARG A 24 -3.95 8.59 -18.45
N ARG A 25 -4.72 9.20 -17.54
CA ARG A 25 -4.71 8.84 -16.11
C ARG A 25 -5.16 7.41 -15.81
N ASN A 26 -6.02 6.82 -16.65
CA ASN A 26 -6.39 5.40 -16.54
C ASN A 26 -5.21 4.48 -16.89
N VAL A 27 -4.39 4.87 -17.88
CA VAL A 27 -3.18 4.11 -18.24
C VAL A 27 -2.17 4.14 -17.09
N VAL A 28 -1.98 5.30 -16.46
CA VAL A 28 -1.15 5.43 -15.24
C VAL A 28 -1.69 4.53 -14.14
N MET A 29 -3.00 4.51 -13.92
CA MET A 29 -3.66 3.64 -12.93
C MET A 29 -3.43 2.16 -13.20
N LEU A 30 -3.61 1.70 -14.44
CA LEU A 30 -3.40 0.29 -14.80
C LEU A 30 -1.93 -0.11 -14.62
N MET A 31 -1.00 0.77 -15.02
CA MET A 31 0.42 0.50 -14.82
C MET A 31 0.82 0.49 -13.34
N ALA A 32 0.22 1.36 -12.51
CA ALA A 32 0.39 1.34 -11.05
C ALA A 32 -0.25 0.09 -10.40
N PHE A 33 -1.37 -0.40 -10.94
CA PHE A 33 -1.96 -1.66 -10.52
C PHE A 33 -1.04 -2.86 -10.83
N PHE A 34 -0.45 -2.92 -12.03
CA PHE A 34 0.55 -3.95 -12.36
C PHE A 34 1.86 -3.79 -11.58
N CYS A 35 2.25 -2.54 -11.27
CA CYS A 35 3.38 -2.23 -10.38
C CYS A 35 3.25 -2.96 -9.06
N MET A 36 2.10 -2.80 -8.38
CA MET A 36 1.85 -3.45 -7.10
C MET A 36 1.79 -4.98 -7.21
N GLN A 37 1.33 -5.53 -8.34
CA GLN A 37 1.38 -6.97 -8.54
C GLN A 37 2.81 -7.50 -8.61
N VAL A 38 3.67 -6.88 -9.43
CA VAL A 38 5.08 -7.26 -9.55
C VAL A 38 5.78 -7.16 -8.20
N VAL A 39 5.56 -6.06 -7.48
CA VAL A 39 6.10 -5.80 -6.14
C VAL A 39 5.77 -6.94 -5.17
N TYR A 40 4.54 -7.48 -5.21
CA TYR A 40 4.14 -8.58 -4.33
C TYR A 40 4.56 -9.97 -4.84
N LEU A 41 4.66 -10.16 -6.17
CA LEU A 41 5.28 -11.36 -6.76
C LEU A 41 6.73 -11.51 -6.29
N THR A 42 7.56 -10.47 -6.44
CA THR A 42 8.97 -10.53 -6.03
C THR A 42 9.11 -10.63 -4.51
N ARG A 43 8.22 -9.97 -3.74
CA ARG A 43 8.26 -10.01 -2.26
C ARG A 43 8.04 -11.40 -1.70
N LEU A 44 7.02 -12.11 -2.21
CA LEU A 44 6.58 -13.43 -1.74
C LEU A 44 7.28 -14.60 -2.44
N SER A 45 8.12 -14.33 -3.44
CA SER A 45 8.91 -15.35 -4.13
C SER A 45 9.66 -16.29 -3.18
N LEU A 46 10.27 -15.75 -2.12
CA LEU A 46 10.97 -16.54 -1.11
C LEU A 46 10.00 -17.36 -0.25
N ASN A 47 8.91 -16.76 0.25
CA ASN A 47 7.94 -17.43 1.11
C ASN A 47 7.36 -18.71 0.44
N VAL A 48 7.16 -18.68 -0.88
CA VAL A 48 6.62 -19.82 -1.62
C VAL A 48 7.67 -20.89 -1.91
N THR A 49 8.95 -20.53 -1.97
CA THR A 49 10.03 -21.43 -2.42
C THR A 49 10.90 -21.96 -1.29
N VAL A 50 10.87 -21.35 -0.10
CA VAL A 50 11.84 -21.61 0.98
C VAL A 50 11.92 -23.07 1.41
N ASP A 51 10.78 -23.75 1.50
CA ASP A 51 10.75 -25.16 1.93
C ASP A 51 11.32 -26.09 0.86
N ALA A 52 11.01 -25.85 -0.42
CA ALA A 52 11.58 -26.58 -1.55
C ALA A 52 13.10 -26.32 -1.67
N MET A 53 13.53 -25.06 -1.50
CA MET A 53 14.94 -24.66 -1.51
C MET A 53 15.76 -25.38 -0.43
N LYS A 54 15.23 -25.46 0.80
CA LYS A 54 15.88 -26.15 1.91
C LYS A 54 16.02 -27.64 1.66
N ALA A 55 14.96 -28.27 1.13
CA ALA A 55 14.94 -29.69 0.82
C ALA A 55 15.98 -30.05 -0.26
N ASP A 56 16.04 -29.25 -1.33
CA ASP A 56 16.96 -29.46 -2.45
C ASP A 56 18.43 -29.23 -2.06
N LEU A 57 18.71 -28.18 -1.26
CA LEU A 57 20.07 -27.83 -0.85
C LEU A 57 20.56 -28.59 0.40
N GLY A 58 19.69 -29.34 1.06
CA GLY A 58 20.01 -30.03 2.32
C GLY A 58 20.38 -29.06 3.46
N GLN A 59 19.78 -27.87 3.48
CA GLN A 59 20.11 -26.79 4.41
C GLN A 59 18.98 -26.54 5.41
N SER A 60 19.33 -26.28 6.68
CA SER A 60 18.37 -25.93 7.73
C SER A 60 18.51 -24.46 8.13
N TRP A 61 17.80 -23.58 7.43
CA TRP A 61 17.77 -22.15 7.75
C TRP A 61 16.56 -21.79 8.61
N ASP A 62 16.62 -20.65 9.30
CA ASP A 62 15.46 -20.10 9.99
C ASP A 62 14.59 -19.28 9.01
N ASN A 63 13.32 -19.69 8.84
CA ASN A 63 12.39 -18.99 7.94
C ASN A 63 12.09 -17.59 8.46
N GLU A 64 11.94 -17.42 9.77
CA GLU A 64 11.58 -16.13 10.38
C GLU A 64 12.70 -15.10 10.15
N GLN A 65 13.95 -15.51 10.32
CA GLN A 65 15.11 -14.66 10.04
C GLN A 65 15.21 -14.27 8.56
N LEU A 66 15.00 -15.22 7.65
CA LEU A 66 15.04 -14.96 6.21
C LEU A 66 13.92 -14.02 5.75
N GLU A 67 12.70 -14.22 6.25
CA GLU A 67 11.54 -13.41 5.89
C GLU A 67 11.60 -12.00 6.50
N SER A 68 11.97 -11.89 7.79
CA SER A 68 12.11 -10.62 8.50
C SER A 68 13.20 -9.72 7.91
N SER A 69 14.28 -10.31 7.38
CA SER A 69 15.41 -9.56 6.78
C SER A 69 15.00 -8.55 5.72
N PHE A 70 13.98 -8.88 4.92
CA PHE A 70 13.41 -7.99 3.91
C PHE A 70 12.84 -6.70 4.53
N PHE A 71 12.13 -6.84 5.64
CA PHE A 71 11.46 -5.70 6.28
C PHE A 71 12.45 -4.72 6.90
N TYR A 72 13.61 -5.18 7.40
CA TYR A 72 14.66 -4.29 7.89
C TYR A 72 15.20 -3.39 6.77
N GLY A 73 15.42 -3.93 5.57
CA GLY A 73 15.82 -3.12 4.40
C GLY A 73 14.75 -2.11 4.00
N MET A 74 13.48 -2.51 4.08
CA MET A 74 12.34 -1.66 3.76
C MET A 74 12.22 -0.47 4.72
N LEU A 75 12.40 -0.67 6.03
CA LEU A 75 12.35 0.39 7.05
C LEU A 75 13.34 1.52 6.75
N VAL A 76 14.56 1.19 6.31
CA VAL A 76 15.61 2.18 6.04
C VAL A 76 15.21 3.15 4.93
N THR A 77 14.41 2.70 3.96
CA THR A 77 14.19 3.42 2.70
C THR A 77 12.79 4.00 2.54
N GLN A 78 11.84 3.69 3.42
CA GLN A 78 10.48 4.24 3.37
C GLN A 78 10.44 5.78 3.48
N ILE A 79 11.07 6.36 4.50
CA ILE A 79 11.13 7.83 4.66
C ILE A 79 12.00 8.48 3.58
N PRO A 80 13.25 8.01 3.32
CA PRO A 80 14.07 8.55 2.23
C PRO A 80 13.43 8.41 0.86
N GLY A 81 12.66 7.34 0.61
CA GLY A 81 11.98 7.07 -0.64
C GLY A 81 11.01 8.18 -1.02
N GLY A 82 10.26 8.72 -0.06
CA GLY A 82 9.40 9.89 -0.28
C GLY A 82 10.19 11.13 -0.70
N PHE A 83 11.33 11.39 -0.04
CA PHE A 83 12.21 12.51 -0.35
C PHE A 83 12.88 12.35 -1.73
N LEU A 84 13.39 11.16 -2.03
CA LEU A 84 13.99 10.82 -3.33
C LEU A 84 12.96 10.96 -4.46
N GLY A 85 11.71 10.52 -4.22
CA GLY A 85 10.61 10.66 -5.17
C GLY A 85 10.31 12.12 -5.49
N SER A 86 10.25 12.99 -4.48
CA SER A 86 10.04 14.43 -4.70
C SER A 86 11.23 15.11 -5.40
N LYS A 87 12.46 14.69 -5.14
CA LYS A 87 13.69 15.29 -5.72
C LYS A 87 14.01 14.81 -7.14
N PHE A 88 13.99 13.50 -7.38
CA PHE A 88 14.41 12.89 -8.65
C PHE A 88 13.24 12.56 -9.59
N GLY A 89 12.02 12.65 -9.07
CA GLY A 89 10.78 12.28 -9.75
C GLY A 89 10.36 10.85 -9.41
N CYS A 90 9.14 10.69 -8.91
CA CYS A 90 8.58 9.42 -8.44
C CYS A 90 8.62 8.32 -9.52
N THR A 91 8.37 8.64 -10.79
CA THR A 91 8.44 7.69 -11.91
C THR A 91 9.81 7.03 -12.04
N ASN A 92 10.89 7.80 -11.88
CA ASN A 92 12.26 7.28 -11.97
C ASN A 92 12.61 6.43 -10.75
N VAL A 93 12.23 6.89 -9.55
CA VAL A 93 12.53 6.18 -8.30
C VAL A 93 11.77 4.85 -8.23
N ILE A 94 10.50 4.80 -8.67
CA ILE A 94 9.74 3.54 -8.81
C ILE A 94 10.45 2.58 -9.77
N THR A 95 10.96 3.08 -10.90
CA THR A 95 11.69 2.28 -11.88
C THR A 95 12.93 1.64 -11.25
N VAL A 96 13.76 2.44 -10.57
CA VAL A 96 14.97 1.95 -9.92
C VAL A 96 14.64 0.96 -8.81
N GLY A 97 13.60 1.23 -8.01
CA GLY A 97 13.13 0.33 -6.96
C GLY A 97 12.68 -1.03 -7.49
N ILE A 98 11.88 -1.05 -8.57
CA ILE A 98 11.40 -2.32 -9.12
C ILE A 98 12.50 -3.03 -9.90
N ALA A 99 13.27 -2.32 -10.73
CA ALA A 99 14.38 -2.93 -11.46
C ALA A 99 15.42 -3.54 -10.51
N GLY A 100 15.81 -2.82 -9.45
CA GLY A 100 16.72 -3.31 -8.43
C GLY A 100 16.18 -4.55 -7.73
N THR A 101 14.93 -4.51 -7.27
CA THR A 101 14.28 -5.67 -6.62
C THR A 101 14.20 -6.87 -7.56
N SER A 102 13.76 -6.68 -8.80
CA SER A 102 13.59 -7.73 -9.80
C SER A 102 14.91 -8.38 -10.21
N VAL A 103 15.96 -7.59 -10.44
CA VAL A 103 17.30 -8.11 -10.73
C VAL A 103 17.82 -8.93 -9.55
N LEU A 104 17.67 -8.42 -8.32
CA LEU A 104 18.04 -9.17 -7.13
C LEU A 104 17.22 -10.45 -6.97
N THR A 105 15.93 -10.45 -7.34
CA THR A 105 15.10 -11.67 -7.36
C THR A 105 15.67 -12.72 -8.31
N ILE A 106 16.10 -12.32 -9.52
CA ILE A 106 16.76 -13.23 -10.48
C ILE A 106 18.05 -13.82 -9.91
N PHE A 107 18.78 -13.07 -9.09
CA PHE A 107 20.01 -13.54 -8.45
C PHE A 107 19.79 -14.33 -7.14
N THR A 108 18.57 -14.39 -6.60
CA THR A 108 18.29 -15.12 -5.35
C THR A 108 18.68 -16.60 -5.40
N PRO A 109 18.43 -17.37 -6.49
CA PRO A 109 18.89 -18.75 -6.59
C PRO A 109 20.41 -18.88 -6.44
N LEU A 110 21.18 -17.98 -7.07
CA LEU A 110 22.64 -17.97 -6.94
C LEU A 110 23.08 -17.69 -5.49
N ALA A 111 22.39 -16.76 -4.82
CA ALA A 111 22.63 -16.48 -3.41
C ALA A 111 22.29 -17.67 -2.51
N ALA A 112 21.29 -18.47 -2.87
CA ALA A 112 20.89 -19.65 -2.10
C ALA A 112 21.99 -20.71 -2.03
N TYR A 113 22.70 -20.95 -3.13
CA TYR A 113 23.87 -21.85 -3.14
C TYR A 113 25.03 -21.33 -2.27
N GLY A 114 25.10 -20.02 -2.01
CA GLY A 114 26.07 -19.42 -1.09
C GLY A 114 25.70 -19.59 0.39
N GLY A 115 24.46 -20.00 0.70
CA GLY A 115 23.94 -20.17 2.06
C GLY A 115 23.16 -18.97 2.60
N ALA A 116 22.63 -19.12 3.82
CA ALA A 116 21.67 -18.18 4.42
C ALA A 116 22.15 -16.71 4.45
N GLY A 117 23.42 -16.46 4.74
CA GLY A 117 23.97 -15.11 4.82
C GLY A 117 23.82 -14.31 3.52
N TRP A 118 23.98 -14.97 2.37
CA TRP A 118 23.81 -14.35 1.06
C TRP A 118 22.34 -14.10 0.74
N ILE A 119 21.46 -15.03 1.11
CA ILE A 119 20.00 -14.82 0.98
C ILE A 119 19.58 -13.61 1.80
N ILE A 120 20.02 -13.52 3.07
CA ILE A 120 19.73 -12.37 3.95
C ILE A 120 20.22 -11.07 3.31
N ALA A 121 21.44 -11.04 2.78
CA ALA A 121 21.97 -9.85 2.11
C ALA A 121 21.11 -9.44 0.91
N VAL A 122 20.74 -10.39 0.03
CA VAL A 122 19.86 -10.12 -1.12
C VAL A 122 18.48 -9.65 -0.67
N ARG A 123 17.91 -10.23 0.39
CA ARG A 123 16.60 -9.86 0.94
C ARG A 123 16.59 -8.46 1.54
N VAL A 124 17.63 -8.09 2.29
CA VAL A 124 17.80 -6.72 2.80
C VAL A 124 17.86 -5.72 1.63
N LEU A 125 18.65 -6.01 0.61
CA LEU A 125 18.76 -5.14 -0.57
C LEU A 125 17.43 -5.05 -1.34
N GLN A 126 16.71 -6.15 -1.52
CA GLN A 126 15.35 -6.14 -2.09
C GLN A 126 14.41 -5.25 -1.27
N GLY A 127 14.45 -5.36 0.05
CA GLY A 127 13.69 -4.50 0.96
C GLY A 127 14.00 -3.02 0.75
N MET A 128 15.28 -2.66 0.64
CA MET A 128 15.72 -1.29 0.39
C MET A 128 15.21 -0.73 -0.94
N PHE A 129 15.24 -1.52 -2.00
CA PHE A 129 14.73 -1.10 -3.30
C PHE A 129 13.21 -1.03 -3.33
N GLN A 130 12.51 -1.90 -2.60
CA GLN A 130 11.04 -1.94 -2.59
C GLN A 130 10.42 -0.89 -1.65
N GLY A 131 11.13 -0.48 -0.59
CA GLY A 131 10.64 0.49 0.40
C GLY A 131 10.36 1.87 -0.16
N VAL A 132 10.93 2.25 -1.30
CA VAL A 132 10.67 3.55 -1.94
C VAL A 132 9.36 3.59 -2.75
N VAL A 133 8.78 2.43 -3.07
CA VAL A 133 7.70 2.32 -4.06
C VAL A 133 6.38 2.94 -3.57
N PHE A 134 5.95 2.61 -2.34
CA PHE A 134 4.71 3.13 -1.75
C PHE A 134 4.72 4.67 -1.61
N PRO A 135 5.77 5.29 -1.02
CA PRO A 135 5.93 6.74 -1.02
C PRO A 135 5.82 7.37 -2.41
N CYS A 136 6.52 6.81 -3.40
CA CYS A 136 6.54 7.37 -4.74
C CYS A 136 5.21 7.21 -5.47
N LEU A 137 4.46 6.14 -5.22
CA LEU A 137 3.12 5.96 -5.79
C LEU A 137 2.12 6.99 -5.24
N LEU A 138 2.21 7.35 -3.96
CA LEU A 138 1.39 8.43 -3.44
C LEU A 138 1.80 9.80 -4.03
N ASP A 139 3.10 10.06 -4.18
CA ASP A 139 3.56 11.28 -4.87
C ASP A 139 3.12 11.33 -6.34
N LEU A 140 3.08 10.18 -7.03
CA LEU A 140 2.53 10.06 -8.38
C LEU A 140 1.05 10.46 -8.40
N TRP A 141 0.24 9.94 -7.46
CA TRP A 141 -1.17 10.27 -7.38
C TRP A 141 -1.45 11.72 -7.00
N ALA A 142 -0.55 12.37 -6.26
CA ALA A 142 -0.64 13.80 -5.99
C ALA A 142 -0.53 14.66 -7.27
N ARG A 143 0.07 14.14 -8.34
CA ARG A 143 0.28 14.83 -9.63
C ARG A 143 -0.71 14.41 -10.73
N TRP A 144 -1.22 13.17 -10.66
CA TRP A 144 -2.03 12.57 -11.73
C TRP A 144 -3.50 12.38 -11.39
N ALA A 145 -3.89 12.34 -10.11
CA ALA A 145 -5.27 12.12 -9.72
C ALA A 145 -5.98 13.44 -9.33
N PRO A 146 -7.00 13.85 -10.10
CA PRO A 146 -7.93 14.91 -9.70
C PRO A 146 -8.59 14.58 -8.35
N PRO A 147 -8.88 15.58 -7.50
CA PRO A 147 -9.52 15.36 -6.19
C PRO A 147 -10.84 14.56 -6.26
N SER A 148 -11.62 14.71 -7.34
CA SER A 148 -12.93 14.06 -7.52
C SER A 148 -12.89 12.54 -7.74
N GLU A 149 -11.76 11.98 -8.22
CA GLU A 149 -11.61 10.55 -8.51
C GLU A 149 -10.40 9.93 -7.81
N ARG A 150 -9.78 10.69 -6.89
CA ARG A 150 -8.51 10.36 -6.25
C ARG A 150 -8.56 9.08 -5.45
N THR A 151 -9.60 8.88 -4.64
CA THR A 151 -9.68 7.70 -3.77
C THR A 151 -9.74 6.44 -4.63
N ASN A 152 -10.56 6.44 -5.68
CA ASN A 152 -10.69 5.32 -6.60
C ASN A 152 -9.34 4.95 -7.25
N ARG A 153 -8.56 5.93 -7.72
CA ARG A 153 -7.25 5.64 -8.34
C ARG A 153 -6.27 4.96 -7.38
N VAL A 154 -6.20 5.44 -6.14
CA VAL A 154 -5.35 4.85 -5.11
C VAL A 154 -5.84 3.44 -4.75
N MET A 155 -7.15 3.25 -4.57
CA MET A 155 -7.70 1.94 -4.20
C MET A 155 -7.48 0.89 -5.30
N VAL A 156 -7.73 1.23 -6.57
CA VAL A 156 -7.46 0.30 -7.69
C VAL A 156 -5.98 -0.07 -7.74
N THR A 157 -5.07 0.86 -7.45
CA THR A 157 -3.63 0.55 -7.35
C THR A 157 -3.37 -0.51 -6.28
N PHE A 158 -3.98 -0.37 -5.09
CA PHE A 158 -3.80 -1.30 -3.98
C PHE A 158 -4.53 -2.64 -4.15
N VAL A 159 -5.58 -2.73 -4.98
CA VAL A 159 -6.10 -4.04 -5.40
C VAL A 159 -4.98 -4.89 -6.04
N GLY A 160 -4.01 -4.25 -6.69
CA GLY A 160 -2.84 -4.91 -7.27
C GLY A 160 -1.98 -5.64 -6.25
N ILE A 161 -1.97 -5.20 -4.99
CA ILE A 161 -1.29 -5.90 -3.88
C ILE A 161 -1.90 -7.28 -3.69
N ILE A 162 -3.22 -7.33 -3.49
CA ILE A 162 -3.94 -8.56 -3.17
C ILE A 162 -3.94 -9.52 -4.36
N VAL A 163 -4.12 -9.01 -5.58
CA VAL A 163 -4.02 -9.79 -6.81
C VAL A 163 -2.60 -10.34 -7.00
N GLY A 164 -1.57 -9.53 -6.70
CA GLY A 164 -0.18 -9.94 -6.74
C GLY A 164 0.12 -11.07 -5.76
N THR A 165 -0.37 -10.95 -4.53
CA THR A 165 -0.25 -11.99 -3.49
C THR A 165 -0.87 -13.31 -3.93
N LEU A 166 -2.13 -13.29 -4.41
CA LEU A 166 -2.78 -14.50 -4.90
C LEU A 166 -2.00 -15.13 -6.07
N LYS A 167 -1.57 -14.32 -7.04
CA LYS A 167 -0.74 -14.82 -8.15
C LYS A 167 0.57 -15.41 -7.66
N ALA A 168 1.22 -14.80 -6.68
CA ALA A 168 2.47 -15.32 -6.12
C ALA A 168 2.27 -16.70 -5.48
N MET A 169 1.22 -16.84 -4.67
CA MET A 169 0.89 -18.12 -4.02
C MET A 169 0.57 -19.20 -5.05
N PHE A 170 -0.37 -18.95 -5.96
CA PHE A 170 -0.82 -19.97 -6.93
C PHE A 170 0.20 -20.29 -8.02
N ILE A 171 0.76 -19.27 -8.67
CA ILE A 171 1.70 -19.47 -9.78
C ILE A 171 3.03 -19.96 -9.20
N GLY A 172 3.44 -19.46 -8.03
CA GLY A 172 4.67 -19.90 -7.38
C GLY A 172 4.62 -21.37 -6.98
N GLU A 173 3.53 -21.82 -6.32
CA GLU A 173 3.35 -23.22 -5.93
C GLU A 173 3.33 -24.14 -7.16
N LEU A 174 2.56 -23.78 -8.21
CA LEU A 174 2.52 -24.54 -9.46
C LEU A 174 3.90 -24.68 -10.10
N LEU A 175 4.72 -23.62 -10.10
CA LEU A 175 6.06 -23.63 -10.67
C LEU A 175 7.05 -24.48 -9.85
N VAL A 176 6.93 -24.45 -8.52
CA VAL A 176 7.72 -25.30 -7.62
C VAL A 176 7.42 -26.78 -7.88
N GLU A 177 6.14 -27.15 -8.01
CA GLU A 177 5.73 -28.54 -8.23
C GLU A 177 6.05 -29.06 -9.63
N SER A 178 5.87 -28.23 -10.66
CA SER A 178 5.95 -28.67 -12.06
C SER A 178 7.31 -28.48 -12.74
N VAL A 179 8.13 -27.53 -12.27
CA VAL A 179 9.41 -27.19 -12.92
C VAL A 179 10.57 -27.25 -11.93
N SER A 180 10.66 -26.28 -11.03
CA SER A 180 11.73 -26.12 -10.04
C SER A 180 11.49 -24.87 -9.20
N TRP A 181 12.11 -24.80 -8.02
CA TRP A 181 12.01 -23.64 -7.15
C TRP A 181 12.71 -22.40 -7.74
N GLU A 182 13.79 -22.58 -8.51
CA GLU A 182 14.53 -21.49 -9.17
C GLU A 182 13.67 -20.76 -10.19
N SER A 183 12.78 -21.49 -10.87
CA SER A 183 11.93 -20.94 -11.93
C SER A 183 11.04 -19.80 -11.45
N VAL A 184 10.58 -19.84 -10.20
CA VAL A 184 9.77 -18.79 -9.56
C VAL A 184 10.53 -17.46 -9.55
N PHE A 185 11.80 -17.49 -9.18
CA PHE A 185 12.65 -16.30 -9.11
C PHE A 185 12.89 -15.70 -10.50
N TYR A 186 13.16 -16.54 -11.50
CA TYR A 186 13.37 -16.09 -12.87
C TYR A 186 12.11 -15.51 -13.51
N ILE A 187 10.95 -16.14 -13.33
CA ILE A 187 9.69 -15.68 -13.91
C ILE A 187 9.22 -14.40 -13.22
N PHE A 188 9.25 -14.34 -11.88
CA PHE A 188 8.77 -13.16 -11.14
C PHE A 188 9.72 -11.97 -11.30
N GLY A 189 11.04 -12.20 -11.24
CA GLY A 189 12.03 -11.18 -11.51
C GLY A 189 11.98 -10.71 -12.98
N GLY A 190 11.85 -11.63 -13.94
CA GLY A 190 11.69 -11.31 -15.35
C GLY A 190 10.44 -10.48 -15.65
N ALA A 191 9.31 -10.81 -15.02
CA ALA A 191 8.07 -10.03 -15.13
C ALA A 191 8.26 -8.58 -14.65
N GLY A 192 9.03 -8.37 -13.58
CA GLY A 192 9.32 -7.03 -13.09
C GLY A 192 10.29 -6.23 -13.97
N CYS A 193 11.30 -6.88 -14.55
CA CYS A 193 12.15 -6.28 -15.57
C CYS A 193 11.34 -5.85 -16.80
N LEU A 194 10.44 -6.72 -17.28
CA LEU A 194 9.54 -6.41 -18.40
C LEU A 194 8.60 -5.24 -18.08
N TRP A 195 8.04 -5.23 -16.86
CA TRP A 195 7.21 -4.12 -16.39
C TRP A 195 8.00 -2.81 -16.34
N CYS A 196 9.27 -2.82 -15.91
CA CYS A 196 10.12 -1.63 -15.90
C CYS A 196 10.33 -1.06 -17.31
N VAL A 197 10.58 -1.92 -18.31
CA VAL A 197 10.71 -1.50 -19.70
C VAL A 197 9.42 -0.85 -20.20
N ALA A 198 8.26 -1.44 -19.89
CA ALA A 198 6.96 -0.87 -20.24
C ALA A 198 6.74 0.48 -19.52
N TRP A 199 7.05 0.57 -18.23
CA TRP A 199 6.88 1.76 -17.39
C TRP A 199 7.69 2.96 -17.91
N ILE A 200 8.98 2.77 -18.19
CA ILE A 200 9.85 3.84 -18.72
C ILE A 200 9.32 4.35 -20.07
N LYS A 201 8.87 3.44 -20.94
CA LYS A 201 8.34 3.82 -22.26
C LYS A 201 7.01 4.55 -22.13
N MET A 202 6.11 4.06 -21.27
CA MET A 202 4.72 4.49 -21.23
C MET A 202 4.43 5.62 -20.26
N ILE A 203 5.15 5.79 -19.14
CA ILE A 203 4.77 6.75 -18.09
C ILE A 203 5.78 7.89 -18.00
N ARG A 204 5.30 9.10 -17.72
CA ARG A 204 6.11 10.31 -17.54
C ARG A 204 5.98 10.85 -16.13
N LYS A 205 6.85 11.80 -15.77
CA LYS A 205 6.95 12.34 -14.40
C LYS A 205 5.75 13.21 -14.03
N SER A 206 5.30 14.02 -14.98
CA SER A 206 4.17 14.93 -14.83
C SER A 206 3.25 14.80 -16.04
N PRO A 207 1.98 15.23 -15.91
CA PRO A 207 1.10 15.41 -17.07
C PRO A 207 1.67 16.42 -18.09
N ASP A 208 2.49 17.39 -17.65
CA ASP A 208 3.13 18.37 -18.54
C ASP A 208 4.15 17.76 -19.50
N ASP A 209 4.92 16.78 -19.01
CA ASP A 209 5.95 16.09 -19.78
C ASP A 209 5.39 14.96 -20.65
N ASP A 210 4.10 14.66 -20.53
CA ASP A 210 3.46 13.56 -21.24
C ASP A 210 3.02 13.97 -22.64
N ARG A 211 3.65 13.41 -23.67
CA ARG A 211 3.29 13.66 -25.08
C ARG A 211 2.01 12.97 -25.54
N SER A 212 1.53 11.99 -24.78
CA SER A 212 0.36 11.17 -25.15
C SER A 212 -0.92 11.62 -24.45
N ILE A 213 -0.85 12.65 -23.60
CA ILE A 213 -2.03 13.25 -22.97
C ILE A 213 -2.74 14.18 -23.95
N THR A 214 -4.07 14.22 -23.91
CA THR A 214 -4.83 15.21 -24.68
C THR A 214 -4.80 16.55 -23.97
N ASP A 215 -4.85 17.65 -24.73
CA ASP A 215 -4.80 19.00 -24.16
C ASP A 215 -5.96 19.26 -23.18
N GLY A 216 -7.16 18.74 -23.50
CA GLY A 216 -8.33 18.83 -22.62
C GLY A 216 -8.15 18.10 -21.28
N GLU A 217 -7.55 16.90 -21.28
CA GLU A 217 -7.26 16.18 -20.03
C GLU A 217 -6.15 16.87 -19.22
N LYS A 218 -5.12 17.36 -19.92
CA LYS A 218 -4.02 18.11 -19.29
C LYS A 218 -4.55 19.35 -18.58
N GLU A 219 -5.35 20.16 -19.26
CA GLU A 219 -5.92 21.37 -18.70
C GLU A 219 -6.85 21.06 -17.52
N PHE A 220 -7.70 20.04 -17.63
CA PHE A 220 -8.54 19.57 -16.52
C PHE A 220 -7.71 19.18 -15.29
N ILE A 221 -6.63 18.40 -15.44
CA ILE A 221 -5.77 17.99 -14.33
C ILE A 221 -5.07 19.21 -13.72
N MET A 222 -4.53 20.11 -14.54
CA MET A 222 -3.83 21.30 -14.06
C MET A 222 -4.76 22.26 -13.33
N GLN A 223 -5.96 22.51 -13.85
CA GLN A 223 -6.96 23.35 -13.20
C GLN A 223 -7.44 22.76 -11.86
N THR A 224 -7.71 21.45 -11.81
CA THR A 224 -8.21 20.78 -10.58
C THR A 224 -7.16 20.72 -9.48
N LEU A 225 -5.90 20.50 -9.83
CA LEU A 225 -4.76 20.54 -8.90
C LEU A 225 -4.36 21.98 -8.54
N GLY A 226 -4.83 22.96 -9.32
CA GLY A 226 -4.78 24.39 -9.04
C GLY A 226 -3.52 25.07 -9.55
N ASN A 227 -3.25 24.95 -10.87
CA ASN A 227 -2.04 25.43 -11.56
C ASN A 227 -0.82 25.26 -10.65
N VAL A 228 -0.36 24.02 -10.52
CA VAL A 228 1.01 23.78 -10.01
C VAL A 228 1.96 24.19 -11.13
N GLU A 229 1.92 25.46 -11.51
CA GLU A 229 2.86 26.08 -12.45
C GLU A 229 4.27 25.84 -11.92
N GLY A 230 5.08 25.14 -12.72
CA GLY A 230 6.54 25.21 -12.68
C GLY A 230 7.22 24.76 -11.39
N GLN A 231 7.01 23.54 -10.90
CA GLN A 231 7.82 23.02 -9.78
C GLN A 231 8.63 21.78 -10.12
N SER A 232 9.48 21.94 -11.13
CA SER A 232 10.78 21.27 -11.28
C SER A 232 11.85 21.89 -10.35
N GLY A 233 11.45 22.30 -9.14
CA GLY A 233 12.31 22.90 -8.11
C GLY A 233 12.32 22.09 -6.82
N ASP A 234 13.41 22.19 -6.06
CA ASP A 234 13.66 21.44 -4.83
C ASP A 234 12.51 21.61 -3.81
N VAL A 235 11.72 20.55 -3.60
CA VAL A 235 10.57 20.58 -2.68
C VAL A 235 11.08 20.63 -1.25
N LYS A 236 11.09 21.83 -0.64
CA LYS A 236 11.41 21.96 0.79
C LYS A 236 10.28 21.37 1.65
N HIS A 237 10.51 20.19 2.22
CA HIS A 237 9.55 19.53 3.10
C HIS A 237 9.57 20.12 4.52
N PRO A 238 8.38 20.39 5.11
CA PRO A 238 8.27 20.91 6.47
C PRO A 238 8.40 19.77 7.49
N TRP A 239 9.61 19.22 7.66
CA TRP A 239 9.88 18.05 8.51
C TRP A 239 9.30 18.17 9.91
N LYS A 240 9.53 19.31 10.58
CA LYS A 240 8.97 19.57 11.92
C LYS A 240 7.44 19.48 11.90
N GLY A 241 6.78 20.13 10.94
CA GLY A 241 5.33 20.11 10.80
C GLY A 241 4.77 18.71 10.52
N ILE A 242 5.46 17.91 9.71
CA ILE A 242 5.06 16.52 9.40
C ILE A 242 5.12 15.66 10.67
N PHE A 243 6.22 15.69 11.42
CA PHE A 243 6.41 14.85 12.60
C PHE A 243 5.62 15.32 13.83
N THR A 244 5.29 16.61 13.95
CA THR A 244 4.50 17.15 15.05
C THR A 244 2.99 17.20 14.76
N SER A 245 2.57 16.87 13.54
CA SER A 245 1.17 16.89 13.17
C SER A 245 0.38 15.79 13.85
N THR A 246 -0.67 16.17 14.57
CA THR A 246 -1.65 15.24 15.11
C THR A 246 -2.32 14.40 14.03
N ALA A 247 -2.65 15.00 12.87
CA ALA A 247 -3.32 14.29 11.78
C ALA A 247 -2.41 13.28 11.07
N VAL A 248 -1.12 13.60 10.87
CA VAL A 248 -0.14 12.64 10.31
C VAL A 248 0.14 11.51 11.30
N LEU A 249 0.32 11.83 12.58
CA LEU A 249 0.50 10.82 13.63
C LEU A 249 -0.73 9.92 13.78
N ALA A 250 -1.94 10.47 13.65
CA ALA A 250 -3.16 9.68 13.63
C ALA A 250 -3.18 8.70 12.44
N CYS A 251 -2.75 9.13 11.26
CA CYS A 251 -2.61 8.23 10.11
C CYS A 251 -1.53 7.16 10.32
N ALA A 252 -0.42 7.50 10.99
CA ALA A 252 0.65 6.55 11.31
C ALA A 252 0.18 5.47 12.29
N ILE A 253 -0.54 5.87 13.35
CA ILE A 253 -1.14 4.94 14.32
C ILE A 253 -2.21 4.08 13.65
N ALA A 254 -3.08 4.66 12.82
CA ALA A 254 -4.05 3.88 12.05
C ALA A 254 -3.37 2.89 11.09
N GLY A 255 -2.27 3.29 10.44
CA GLY A 255 -1.46 2.41 9.61
C GLY A 255 -0.83 1.26 10.38
N PHE A 256 -0.32 1.51 11.60
CA PHE A 256 0.18 0.48 12.51
C PHE A 256 -0.93 -0.53 12.86
N CYS A 257 -2.08 -0.04 13.35
CA CYS A 257 -3.21 -0.89 13.76
C CYS A 257 -3.76 -1.72 12.59
N GLN A 258 -3.90 -1.12 11.41
CA GLN A 258 -4.41 -1.82 10.23
C GLN A 258 -3.45 -2.90 9.73
N ASN A 259 -2.13 -2.65 9.71
CA ASN A 259 -1.17 -3.67 9.29
C ASN A 259 -1.07 -4.80 10.30
N TRP A 260 -1.02 -4.49 11.60
CA TRP A 260 -1.06 -5.49 12.68
C TRP A 260 -2.24 -6.44 12.52
N GLY A 261 -3.45 -5.88 12.39
CA GLY A 261 -4.65 -6.68 12.29
C GLY A 261 -4.72 -7.48 10.98
N LEU A 262 -4.29 -6.89 9.86
CA LEU A 262 -4.25 -7.59 8.58
C LEU A 262 -3.29 -8.79 8.60
N VAL A 263 -2.10 -8.63 9.19
CA VAL A 263 -1.13 -9.73 9.35
C VAL A 263 -1.70 -10.83 10.24
N ASN A 264 -2.28 -10.47 11.39
CA ASN A 264 -2.91 -11.47 12.26
C ASN A 264 -4.06 -12.22 11.58
N THR A 265 -4.92 -11.52 10.81
CA THR A 265 -6.05 -12.15 10.15
C THR A 265 -5.68 -12.94 8.89
N LEU A 266 -4.64 -12.57 8.14
CA LEU A 266 -4.26 -13.28 6.91
C LEU A 266 -3.21 -14.37 7.16
N ASN A 267 -2.21 -14.09 7.99
CA ASN A 267 -1.06 -14.98 8.16
C ASN A 267 -1.23 -15.91 9.37
N MET A 268 -1.74 -15.39 10.49
CA MET A 268 -1.83 -16.16 11.74
C MET A 268 -3.15 -16.92 11.89
N PHE A 269 -4.21 -16.48 11.21
CA PHE A 269 -5.51 -17.14 11.26
C PHE A 269 -5.48 -18.60 10.73
N PRO A 270 -4.78 -18.94 9.63
CA PRO A 270 -4.58 -20.34 9.24
C PRO A 270 -3.98 -21.20 10.36
N THR A 271 -2.98 -20.67 11.06
CA THR A 271 -2.34 -21.34 12.21
C THR A 271 -3.31 -21.51 13.37
N PHE A 272 -4.14 -20.50 13.67
CA PHE A 272 -5.21 -20.61 14.66
C PHE A 272 -6.19 -21.74 14.32
N LEU A 273 -6.68 -21.82 13.08
CA LEU A 273 -7.61 -22.88 12.65
C LEU A 273 -7.00 -24.27 12.83
N LYS A 274 -5.71 -24.41 12.52
CA LYS A 274 -4.97 -25.66 12.67
C LYS A 274 -4.75 -26.02 14.14
N ASP A 275 -4.25 -25.09 14.95
CA ASP A 275 -3.87 -25.33 16.33
C ASP A 275 -5.08 -25.52 17.25
N THR A 276 -6.17 -24.77 17.05
CA THR A 276 -7.32 -24.77 17.97
C THR A 276 -8.50 -25.59 17.49
N LEU A 277 -8.83 -25.50 16.21
CA LEU A 277 -9.99 -26.19 15.64
C LEU A 277 -9.61 -27.51 14.96
N LEU A 278 -8.32 -27.87 14.99
CA LEU A 278 -7.76 -29.07 14.33
C LEU A 278 -8.20 -29.17 12.86
N TYR A 279 -8.41 -28.02 12.22
CA TYR A 279 -8.91 -27.95 10.86
C TYR A 279 -7.74 -28.12 9.90
N GLU A 280 -7.68 -29.28 9.25
CA GLU A 280 -6.73 -29.53 8.17
C GLU A 280 -7.11 -28.65 6.97
N LEU A 281 -6.39 -27.55 6.82
CA LEU A 281 -6.48 -26.70 5.64
C LEU A 281 -6.01 -27.52 4.44
N SER A 282 -6.93 -27.76 3.49
CA SER A 282 -6.53 -28.33 2.21
C SER A 282 -5.50 -27.41 1.54
N PRO A 283 -4.35 -27.94 1.07
CA PRO A 283 -3.29 -27.15 0.43
C PRO A 283 -3.80 -26.26 -0.71
N THR A 284 -4.84 -26.72 -1.42
CA THR A 284 -5.45 -26.08 -2.59
C THR A 284 -6.73 -25.30 -2.27
N GLY A 285 -7.02 -25.03 -0.99
CA GLY A 285 -8.36 -24.71 -0.50
C GLY A 285 -8.96 -23.37 -0.97
N PHE A 286 -10.11 -23.44 -1.65
CA PHE A 286 -11.02 -22.30 -1.90
C PHE A 286 -11.21 -21.38 -0.68
N LEU A 287 -11.25 -21.95 0.53
CA LEU A 287 -11.49 -21.22 1.78
C LEU A 287 -10.36 -20.26 2.19
N THR A 288 -9.09 -20.58 1.92
CA THR A 288 -7.95 -19.69 2.26
C THR A 288 -7.90 -18.48 1.33
N THR A 289 -8.52 -18.57 0.15
CA THR A 289 -8.54 -17.52 -0.87
C THR A 289 -9.68 -16.51 -0.65
N LEU A 290 -10.71 -16.91 0.12
CA LEU A 290 -11.89 -16.09 0.37
C LEU A 290 -11.57 -14.71 0.99
N PRO A 291 -10.73 -14.59 2.03
CA PRO A 291 -10.36 -13.29 2.60
C PRO A 291 -9.67 -12.36 1.60
N TYR A 292 -8.81 -12.91 0.73
CA TYR A 292 -8.15 -12.13 -0.31
C TYR A 292 -9.14 -11.64 -1.37
N VAL A 293 -10.05 -12.49 -1.84
CA VAL A 293 -11.09 -12.10 -2.80
C VAL A 293 -12.05 -11.07 -2.19
N SER A 294 -12.37 -11.20 -0.90
CA SER A 294 -13.20 -10.23 -0.21
C SER A 294 -12.51 -8.87 -0.04
N ALA A 295 -11.19 -8.86 0.20
CA ALA A 295 -10.38 -7.64 0.22
C ALA A 295 -10.38 -6.92 -1.14
N ILE A 296 -10.23 -7.66 -2.25
CA ILE A 296 -10.31 -7.10 -3.61
C ILE A 296 -11.64 -6.39 -3.82
N LYS A 297 -12.75 -7.03 -3.45
CA LYS A 297 -14.09 -6.42 -3.55
C LYS A 297 -14.22 -5.21 -2.65
N GLY A 298 -13.75 -5.29 -1.40
CA GLY A 298 -13.77 -4.20 -0.43
C GLY A 298 -13.04 -2.95 -0.96
N LEU A 299 -11.79 -3.10 -1.41
CA LEU A 299 -11.00 -2.00 -1.99
C LEU A 299 -11.66 -1.41 -3.24
N THR A 300 -12.18 -2.26 -4.13
CA THR A 300 -12.82 -1.83 -5.38
C THR A 300 -14.12 -1.03 -5.14
N ILE A 301 -14.84 -1.34 -4.05
CA ILE A 301 -16.07 -0.62 -3.67
C ILE A 301 -15.74 0.65 -2.87
N ALA A 302 -14.77 0.60 -1.96
CA ALA A 302 -14.42 1.70 -1.07
C ALA A 302 -14.00 2.97 -1.82
N GLY A 303 -13.21 2.82 -2.90
CA GLY A 303 -12.72 3.95 -3.70
C GLY A 303 -13.84 4.79 -4.31
N PRO A 304 -14.66 4.24 -5.22
CA PRO A 304 -15.78 4.95 -5.83
C PRO A 304 -16.82 5.45 -4.82
N LEU A 305 -17.05 4.72 -3.73
CA LEU A 305 -18.00 5.13 -2.70
C LEU A 305 -17.53 6.41 -1.99
N ALA A 306 -16.26 6.44 -1.56
CA ALA A 306 -15.67 7.62 -0.91
C ALA A 306 -15.70 8.84 -1.84
N ASP A 307 -15.30 8.67 -3.10
CA ASP A 307 -15.30 9.75 -4.09
C ASP A 307 -16.73 10.27 -4.35
N ARG A 308 -17.72 9.38 -4.49
CA ARG A 308 -19.13 9.77 -4.69
C ARG A 308 -19.70 10.58 -3.51
N LEU A 309 -19.35 10.21 -2.27
CA LEU A 309 -19.79 10.93 -1.08
C LEU A 309 -19.24 12.35 -1.03
N GLN A 310 -17.98 12.54 -1.44
CA GLN A 310 -17.34 13.85 -1.51
C GLN A 310 -17.86 14.68 -2.70
N VAL A 311 -17.95 14.09 -3.89
CA VAL A 311 -18.42 14.76 -5.12
C VAL A 311 -19.86 15.25 -4.99
N LYS A 312 -20.74 14.48 -4.33
CA LYS A 312 -22.12 14.90 -4.07
C LYS A 312 -22.26 15.90 -2.93
N GLY A 313 -21.17 16.25 -2.24
CA GLY A 313 -21.20 17.12 -1.07
C GLY A 313 -21.96 16.54 0.13
N LEU A 314 -22.16 15.22 0.18
CA LEU A 314 -22.88 14.56 1.29
C LEU A 314 -22.02 14.50 2.57
N GLN A 315 -20.71 14.42 2.41
CA GLN A 315 -19.74 14.37 3.51
C GLN A 315 -18.49 15.17 3.13
N THR A 316 -17.90 15.87 4.10
CA THR A 316 -16.59 16.51 3.92
C THR A 316 -15.48 15.48 3.80
N ALA A 317 -14.31 15.87 3.28
CA ALA A 317 -13.14 14.99 3.21
C ALA A 317 -12.82 14.38 4.58
N THR A 318 -12.75 15.19 5.63
CA THR A 318 -12.52 14.73 7.01
C THR A 318 -13.57 13.72 7.48
N GLN A 319 -14.86 13.98 7.21
CA GLN A 319 -15.94 13.05 7.59
C GLN A 319 -15.81 11.71 6.87
N VAL A 320 -15.58 11.71 5.56
CA VAL A 320 -15.37 10.48 4.78
C VAL A 320 -14.17 9.70 5.33
N ARG A 321 -13.02 10.37 5.54
CA ARG A 321 -11.81 9.69 6.03
C ARG A 321 -12.00 9.12 7.44
N ARG A 322 -12.66 9.84 8.35
CA ARG A 322 -12.97 9.38 9.72
C ARG A 322 -13.93 8.21 9.70
N ASN A 323 -15.06 8.34 8.99
CA ASN A 323 -16.09 7.31 8.94
C ASN A 323 -15.54 6.02 8.34
N PHE A 324 -14.82 6.07 7.23
CA PHE A 324 -14.25 4.89 6.60
C PHE A 324 -13.25 4.18 7.51
N THR A 325 -12.30 4.92 8.09
CA THR A 325 -11.28 4.30 8.97
C THR A 325 -11.90 3.73 10.25
N CYS A 326 -12.74 4.50 10.94
CA CYS A 326 -13.28 4.12 12.24
C CYS A 326 -14.35 3.04 12.13
N ALA A 327 -15.26 3.13 11.15
CA ALA A 327 -16.24 2.07 10.91
C ALA A 327 -15.55 0.76 10.51
N SER A 328 -14.48 0.81 9.71
CA SER A 328 -13.68 -0.37 9.38
C SER A 328 -13.00 -1.00 10.58
N PHE A 329 -12.44 -0.21 11.50
CA PHE A 329 -11.79 -0.75 12.70
C PHE A 329 -12.80 -1.38 13.65
N ILE A 330 -13.95 -0.74 13.88
CA ILE A 330 -15.02 -1.29 14.70
C ILE A 330 -15.59 -2.56 14.07
N ALA A 331 -15.83 -2.57 12.76
CA ALA A 331 -16.33 -3.74 12.06
C ALA A 331 -15.31 -4.89 12.11
N GLN A 332 -14.03 -4.63 11.80
CA GLN A 332 -12.97 -5.63 11.92
C GLN A 332 -12.91 -6.22 13.32
N LEU A 333 -12.95 -5.37 14.36
CA LEU A 333 -12.97 -5.81 15.74
C LEU A 333 -14.13 -6.76 16.04
N ILE A 334 -15.37 -6.37 15.69
CA ILE A 334 -16.57 -7.15 16.01
C ILE A 334 -16.53 -8.50 15.31
N PHE A 335 -16.27 -8.51 14.00
CA PHE A 335 -16.28 -9.74 13.21
C PHE A 335 -15.08 -10.65 13.51
N MET A 336 -13.91 -10.09 13.80
CA MET A 336 -12.74 -10.86 14.20
C MET A 336 -12.95 -11.52 15.56
N LEU A 337 -13.43 -10.78 16.57
CA LEU A 337 -13.72 -11.37 17.90
C LEU A 337 -14.84 -12.39 17.82
N ALA A 338 -15.91 -12.12 17.06
CA ALA A 338 -16.96 -13.11 16.82
C ALA A 338 -16.39 -14.37 16.16
N GLY A 339 -15.50 -14.23 15.17
CA GLY A 339 -14.86 -15.36 14.51
C GLY A 339 -13.95 -16.16 15.43
N ALA A 340 -13.21 -15.49 16.31
CA ALA A 340 -12.31 -16.11 17.28
C ALA A 340 -13.06 -16.92 18.35
N LEU A 341 -14.22 -16.43 18.81
CA LEU A 341 -15.01 -17.07 19.86
C LEU A 341 -15.89 -18.21 19.35
N VAL A 342 -16.04 -18.36 18.04
CA VAL A 342 -16.86 -19.41 17.43
C VAL A 342 -16.01 -20.67 17.21
N LEU A 343 -16.40 -21.76 17.89
CA LEU A 343 -15.74 -23.07 17.78
C LEU A 343 -16.07 -23.84 16.49
N ASN A 344 -16.72 -23.19 15.51
CA ASN A 344 -17.04 -23.77 14.21
C ASN A 344 -16.10 -23.17 13.13
N PRO A 345 -15.27 -24.00 12.46
CA PRO A 345 -14.29 -23.53 11.47
C PRO A 345 -14.91 -22.72 10.33
N THR A 346 -16.02 -23.19 9.76
CA THR A 346 -16.68 -22.54 8.62
C THR A 346 -17.22 -21.16 9.01
N ALA A 347 -17.86 -21.06 10.17
CA ALA A 347 -18.36 -19.79 10.67
C ALA A 347 -17.21 -18.81 10.99
N ALA A 348 -16.13 -19.29 11.60
CA ALA A 348 -14.94 -18.48 11.86
C ALA A 348 -14.32 -17.92 10.55
N ILE A 349 -14.20 -18.75 9.50
CA ILE A 349 -13.69 -18.33 8.19
C ILE A 349 -14.59 -17.27 7.55
N ILE A 350 -15.92 -17.45 7.60
CA ILE A 350 -16.88 -16.48 7.05
C ILE A 350 -16.77 -15.14 7.78
N LEU A 351 -16.73 -15.14 9.11
CA LEU A 351 -16.63 -13.94 9.92
C LEU A 351 -15.30 -13.20 9.69
N MET A 352 -14.18 -13.92 9.63
CA MET A 352 -12.88 -13.33 9.28
C MET A 352 -12.86 -12.77 7.85
N THR A 353 -13.49 -13.46 6.90
CA THR A 353 -13.62 -12.98 5.51
C THR A 353 -14.38 -11.66 5.45
N ILE A 354 -15.45 -11.51 6.24
CA ILE A 354 -16.21 -10.26 6.38
C ILE A 354 -15.35 -9.18 7.04
N ALA A 355 -14.61 -9.52 8.11
CA ALA A 355 -13.70 -8.59 8.77
C ALA A 355 -12.69 -8.00 7.79
N VAL A 356 -12.02 -8.84 6.99
CA VAL A 356 -11.05 -8.40 5.96
C VAL A 356 -11.70 -7.54 4.88
N ALA A 357 -12.90 -7.90 4.42
CA ALA A 357 -13.64 -7.14 3.42
C ALA A 357 -13.96 -5.72 3.90
N LEU A 358 -14.45 -5.59 5.14
CA LEU A 358 -14.78 -4.31 5.75
C LEU A 358 -13.54 -3.53 6.16
N GLY A 359 -12.46 -4.23 6.52
CA GLY A 359 -11.15 -3.63 6.82
C GLY A 359 -10.50 -2.93 5.63
N SER A 360 -10.81 -3.39 4.42
CA SER A 360 -10.33 -2.77 3.17
C SER A 360 -10.76 -1.30 3.03
N PHE A 361 -11.90 -0.91 3.62
CA PHE A 361 -12.37 0.48 3.59
C PHE A 361 -11.47 1.43 4.40
N ALA A 362 -10.69 0.93 5.37
CA ALA A 362 -9.75 1.74 6.13
C ALA A 362 -8.67 2.37 5.23
N TRP A 363 -8.25 1.67 4.17
CA TRP A 363 -7.25 2.17 3.22
C TRP A 363 -7.74 3.41 2.45
N ALA A 364 -9.03 3.46 2.11
CA ALA A 364 -9.67 4.63 1.52
C ALA A 364 -9.78 5.80 2.52
N GLY A 365 -9.64 5.53 3.82
CA GLY A 365 -9.57 6.52 4.88
C GLY A 365 -8.14 7.04 5.07
N TYR A 366 -7.34 6.36 5.90
CA TYR A 366 -6.07 6.91 6.39
C TYR A 366 -5.00 7.12 5.32
N VAL A 367 -4.92 6.28 4.28
CA VAL A 367 -3.87 6.43 3.25
C VAL A 367 -4.17 7.61 2.34
N VAL A 368 -5.41 7.70 1.84
CA VAL A 368 -5.79 8.79 0.93
C VAL A 368 -5.83 10.13 1.66
N ASN A 369 -6.07 10.14 2.97
CA ASN A 369 -5.99 11.34 3.80
C ASN A 369 -4.64 12.07 3.68
N LEU A 370 -3.54 11.35 3.43
CA LEU A 370 -2.22 11.94 3.20
C LEU A 370 -2.21 12.88 2.00
N LEU A 371 -2.95 12.54 0.94
CA LEU A 371 -3.08 13.38 -0.27
C LEU A 371 -3.95 14.62 -0.02
N ASP A 372 -4.90 14.54 0.92
CA ASP A 372 -5.79 15.64 1.25
C ASP A 372 -5.08 16.65 2.18
N MET A 373 -4.27 16.17 3.12
CA MET A 373 -3.48 16.99 4.04
C MET A 373 -2.36 17.79 3.35
N SER A 374 -1.58 17.14 2.49
CA SER A 374 -0.49 17.79 1.75
C SER A 374 -0.10 17.00 0.49
N PRO A 375 -0.66 17.33 -0.68
CA PRO A 375 -0.29 16.68 -1.94
C PRO A 375 1.23 16.73 -2.20
N LYS A 376 1.88 17.88 -1.95
CA LYS A 376 3.33 18.08 -2.21
C LYS A 376 4.26 17.25 -1.31
N SER A 377 3.78 16.80 -0.16
CA SER A 377 4.57 15.99 0.78
C SER A 377 3.94 14.63 1.04
N ALA A 378 2.98 14.22 0.20
CA ALA A 378 2.23 12.97 0.37
C ALA A 378 3.15 11.76 0.36
N GLY A 379 4.18 11.74 -0.50
CA GLY A 379 5.17 10.66 -0.52
C GLY A 379 5.96 10.55 0.79
N VAL A 380 6.49 11.66 1.32
CA VAL A 380 7.22 11.66 2.60
C VAL A 380 6.31 11.24 3.76
N MET A 381 5.08 11.75 3.82
CA MET A 381 4.12 11.36 4.84
C MET A 381 3.76 9.86 4.73
N MET A 382 3.64 9.33 3.51
CA MET A 382 3.44 7.91 3.29
C MET A 382 4.64 7.07 3.73
N GLY A 383 5.86 7.60 3.57
CA GLY A 383 7.06 6.97 4.12
C GLY A 383 7.00 6.85 5.65
N VAL A 384 6.54 7.91 6.35
CA VAL A 384 6.34 7.86 7.81
C VAL A 384 5.27 6.85 8.19
N VAL A 385 4.07 6.94 7.60
CA VAL A 385 2.96 6.01 7.89
C VAL A 385 3.35 4.56 7.54
N GLY A 386 4.01 4.36 6.41
CA GLY A 386 4.51 3.07 5.96
C GLY A 386 5.56 2.48 6.89
N THR A 387 6.41 3.31 7.51
CA THR A 387 7.40 2.87 8.51
C THR A 387 6.70 2.28 9.74
N PHE A 388 5.69 2.97 10.28
CA PHE A 388 4.89 2.44 11.39
C PHE A 388 4.15 1.15 11.00
N GLY A 389 3.62 1.09 9.77
CA GLY A 389 3.03 -0.13 9.23
C GLY A 389 4.02 -1.31 9.17
N THR A 390 5.22 -1.07 8.65
CA THR A 390 6.28 -2.10 8.58
C THR A 390 6.75 -2.54 9.97
N VAL A 391 6.80 -1.63 10.95
CA VAL A 391 7.07 -2.03 12.35
C VAL A 391 5.98 -2.96 12.86
N ALA A 392 4.71 -2.73 12.54
CA ALA A 392 3.63 -3.65 12.88
C ALA A 392 3.84 -5.03 12.24
N ASP A 393 4.22 -5.09 10.96
CA ASP A 393 4.48 -6.35 10.23
C ASP A 393 5.60 -7.18 10.89
N ILE A 394 6.62 -6.53 11.47
CA ILE A 394 7.73 -7.22 12.15
C ILE A 394 7.32 -7.67 13.56
N VAL A 395 6.65 -6.80 14.31
CA VAL A 395 6.37 -7.03 15.74
C VAL A 395 5.20 -7.99 15.94
N SER A 396 4.17 -7.94 15.07
CA SER A 396 2.95 -8.74 15.21
C SER A 396 3.22 -10.24 15.26
N PRO A 397 3.95 -10.87 14.32
CA PRO A 397 4.24 -12.30 14.37
C PRO A 397 5.04 -12.71 15.61
N VAL A 398 6.03 -11.91 16.02
CA VAL A 398 6.87 -12.17 17.19
C VAL A 398 6.02 -12.18 18.47
N VAL A 399 5.15 -11.17 18.63
CA VAL A 399 4.26 -11.08 19.79
C VAL A 399 3.26 -12.23 19.77
N THR A 400 2.63 -12.52 18.63
CA THR A 400 1.68 -13.63 18.50
C THR A 400 2.33 -14.96 18.84
N GLY A 401 3.51 -15.26 18.29
CA GLY A 401 4.25 -16.50 18.59
C GLY A 401 4.65 -16.63 20.06
N SER A 402 5.01 -15.52 20.72
CA SER A 402 5.30 -15.53 22.16
C SER A 402 4.07 -15.77 23.03
N LEU A 403 2.90 -15.32 22.57
CA LEU A 403 1.63 -15.47 23.29
C LEU A 403 1.00 -16.85 23.08
N THR A 404 1.33 -17.56 21.99
CA THR A 404 0.73 -18.86 21.63
C THR A 404 1.67 -20.05 21.85
N ALA A 405 2.57 -19.96 22.84
CA ALA A 405 3.58 -20.97 23.10
C ALA A 405 3.02 -22.38 23.35
N ASN A 406 1.88 -22.50 24.04
CA ASN A 406 1.23 -23.79 24.31
C ASN A 406 0.10 -24.11 23.32
N LYS A 407 -0.11 -23.26 22.31
CA LYS A 407 -1.12 -23.41 21.24
C LYS A 407 -2.55 -23.60 21.74
N THR A 408 -2.87 -23.03 22.89
CA THR A 408 -4.19 -23.18 23.52
C THR A 408 -5.20 -22.16 23.00
N VAL A 409 -6.49 -22.48 23.11
CA VAL A 409 -7.58 -21.55 22.73
C VAL A 409 -7.51 -20.25 23.54
N GLU A 410 -7.17 -20.35 24.83
CA GLU A 410 -7.07 -19.19 25.72
C GLU A 410 -5.96 -18.23 25.31
N GLU A 411 -4.79 -18.76 24.94
CA GLU A 411 -3.67 -17.99 24.41
C GLU A 411 -4.03 -17.28 23.09
N TRP A 412 -4.71 -17.98 22.17
CA TRP A 412 -5.18 -17.38 20.94
C TRP A 412 -6.23 -16.28 21.19
N ASN A 413 -7.12 -16.45 22.17
CA ASN A 413 -8.06 -15.41 22.58
C ASN A 413 -7.32 -14.14 23.04
N VAL A 414 -6.21 -14.27 23.77
CA VAL A 414 -5.38 -13.12 24.16
C VAL A 414 -4.86 -12.37 22.93
N VAL A 415 -4.38 -13.08 21.89
CA VAL A 415 -3.93 -12.45 20.63
C VAL A 415 -5.05 -11.64 19.96
N PHE A 416 -6.27 -12.18 19.92
CA PHE A 416 -7.42 -11.49 19.35
C PHE A 416 -7.86 -10.29 20.20
N PHE A 417 -7.81 -10.39 21.54
CA PHE A 417 -8.12 -9.26 22.42
C PHE A 417 -7.09 -8.13 22.32
N VAL A 418 -5.80 -8.46 22.20
CA VAL A 418 -4.74 -7.46 21.94
C VAL A 418 -5.01 -6.75 20.61
N THR A 419 -5.32 -7.51 19.56
CA THR A 419 -5.64 -6.96 18.23
C THR A 419 -6.90 -6.07 18.28
N ALA A 420 -7.92 -6.48 19.01
CA ALA A 420 -9.13 -5.67 19.23
C ALA A 420 -8.83 -4.37 20.00
N GLY A 421 -8.01 -4.42 21.05
CA GLY A 421 -7.55 -3.24 21.77
C GLY A 421 -6.83 -2.25 20.87
N LEU A 422 -5.96 -2.74 19.98
CA LEU A 422 -5.29 -1.91 18.98
C LEU A 422 -6.25 -1.27 17.99
N TYR A 423 -7.28 -1.99 17.52
CA TYR A 423 -8.31 -1.40 16.67
C TYR A 423 -9.12 -0.30 17.37
N LEU A 424 -9.49 -0.49 18.65
CA LEU A 424 -10.17 0.54 19.44
C LEU A 424 -9.28 1.77 19.65
N LEU A 425 -8.00 1.56 19.98
CA LEU A 425 -7.02 2.62 20.15
C LEU A 425 -6.87 3.41 18.83
N GLY A 426 -6.65 2.71 17.73
CA GLY A 426 -6.53 3.32 16.40
C GLY A 426 -7.79 4.10 16.03
N CYS A 427 -8.97 3.56 16.35
CA CYS A 427 -10.26 4.21 16.10
C CYS A 427 -10.40 5.50 16.91
N ALA A 428 -10.14 5.46 18.22
CA ALA A 428 -10.23 6.62 19.09
C ALA A 428 -9.25 7.72 18.66
N VAL A 429 -7.97 7.37 18.48
CA VAL A 429 -6.94 8.31 18.04
C VAL A 429 -7.31 8.93 16.70
N TYR A 430 -7.71 8.13 15.72
CA TYR A 430 -8.06 8.63 14.38
C TYR A 430 -9.32 9.50 14.40
N TRP A 431 -10.34 9.13 15.18
CA TRP A 431 -11.58 9.89 15.28
C TRP A 431 -11.35 11.32 15.82
N PHE A 432 -10.54 11.46 16.87
CA PHE A 432 -10.30 12.75 17.50
C PHE A 432 -9.22 13.58 16.80
N LEU A 433 -8.15 12.94 16.31
CA LEU A 433 -6.96 13.66 15.83
C LEU A 433 -6.85 13.77 14.30
N ALA A 434 -7.57 12.97 13.52
CA ALA A 434 -7.47 13.04 12.06
C ALA A 434 -8.16 14.30 11.51
N SER A 435 -7.52 14.91 10.51
CA SER A 435 -8.08 15.98 9.70
C SER A 435 -7.84 15.67 8.22
N GLY A 436 -8.84 15.95 7.38
CA GLY A 436 -8.75 15.87 5.92
C GLY A 436 -8.64 17.24 5.26
N GLU A 437 -8.31 18.28 6.03
CA GLU A 437 -8.03 19.62 5.51
C GLU A 437 -6.53 19.83 5.29
N LEU A 438 -6.23 20.79 4.40
CA LEU A 438 -4.86 21.23 4.15
C LEU A 438 -4.24 21.71 5.46
N GLN A 439 -3.09 21.14 5.80
CA GLN A 439 -2.48 21.39 7.09
C GLN A 439 -1.89 22.81 7.19
N PRO A 440 -1.84 23.43 8.39
CA PRO A 440 -1.46 24.84 8.56
C PRO A 440 -0.11 25.20 7.94
N TRP A 441 0.89 24.33 8.10
CA TRP A 441 2.24 24.56 7.54
C TRP A 441 2.27 24.56 6.01
N VAL A 442 1.24 24.02 5.34
CA VAL A 442 1.08 24.09 3.88
C VAL A 442 0.46 25.44 3.49
N VAL A 443 -0.55 25.88 4.23
CA VAL A 443 -1.25 27.14 3.99
C VAL A 443 -0.31 28.33 4.21
N GLU A 444 0.42 28.34 5.32
CA GLU A 444 1.42 29.35 5.64
C GLU A 444 2.56 29.41 4.61
N LYS A 445 2.96 28.25 4.08
CA LYS A 445 3.98 28.20 3.02
C LYS A 445 3.46 28.82 1.73
N ARG A 446 2.23 28.47 1.31
CA ARG A 446 1.59 29.07 0.12
C ARG A 446 1.41 30.58 0.25
N ALA A 447 1.06 31.06 1.44
CA ALA A 447 0.93 32.49 1.71
C ALA A 447 2.28 33.22 1.57
N ARG A 448 3.35 32.64 2.12
CA ARG A 448 4.72 33.17 1.98
C ARG A 448 5.21 33.16 0.53
N ASP A 449 4.99 32.08 -0.20
CA ASP A 449 5.41 31.95 -1.60
C ASP A 449 4.72 33.04 -2.47
N ARG A 450 3.41 33.25 -2.29
CA ARG A 450 2.67 34.33 -2.99
C ARG A 450 3.18 35.73 -2.66
N GLN A 451 3.56 36.00 -1.40
CA GLN A 451 4.13 37.29 -1.01
C GLN A 451 5.52 37.52 -1.64
N ASN A 452 6.32 36.46 -1.78
CA ASN A 452 7.63 36.52 -2.42
C ASN A 452 7.50 36.78 -3.92
N ASP A 453 6.57 36.13 -4.62
CA ASP A 453 6.34 36.36 -6.06
C ASP A 453 5.85 37.79 -6.32
N GLN A 454 4.93 38.30 -5.49
CA GLN A 454 4.46 39.69 -5.61
C GLN A 454 5.55 40.73 -5.32
N SER A 455 6.48 40.44 -4.40
CA SER A 455 7.62 41.32 -4.14
C SER A 455 8.66 41.24 -5.26
N ALA A 456 8.97 40.06 -5.80
CA ALA A 456 9.86 39.89 -6.95
C ALA A 456 9.37 40.65 -8.20
N ILE A 457 8.06 40.63 -8.46
CA ILE A 457 7.44 41.42 -9.55
C ILE A 457 7.57 42.92 -9.29
N LYS A 458 7.42 43.37 -8.03
CA LYS A 458 7.59 44.80 -7.67
C LYS A 458 9.01 45.33 -7.79
N TYR A 459 10.03 44.47 -7.72
CA TYR A 459 11.44 44.86 -7.84
C TYR A 459 12.04 44.62 -9.24
N SER A 460 11.24 44.09 -10.18
CA SER A 460 11.63 43.87 -11.58
C SER A 460 11.00 44.88 -12.57
N VAL A 461 10.22 45.83 -12.04
CA VAL A 461 9.71 47.04 -12.70
C VAL A 461 10.45 48.23 -12.11
#